data_AF-A0A6U4G3X5-F1
#
_entry.id   AF-A0A6U4G3X5-F1
#
_cell.length_a   1.000
_cell.length_b   1.000
_cell.length_c   1.000
_cell.angle_alpha   90.00
_cell.angle_beta   90.00
_cell.angle_gamma   90.00
#
_symmetry.space_group_name_H-M   'P 1'
#
loop_
_entity.id
_entity.type
_entity.pdbx_description
1 polymer ?
#
loop_
_entity_poly.entity_id
_entity_poly.type
_entity_poly.pdbx_seq_one_letter_code
_entity_poly.pdbx_strand_id
1 'polypeptide(L)'
;MNRRLLCFALAALHSGRALALTPGPWGASGIAFAPAWVKPLTRRSMSSERVTAGTEGHLCMMVNLEIVPERVEEFLEVARADAEGSRAEPGCLRFDVLKDDDSDNKFAFFEVYASAEAVAYHKEQDHYKLWSEFKASGGVASQEVQKMTAANFTQK
;
A
#
# COMPACT_ATOMS: atom_id res chain seq x y z
N MET A 1 58.48 2.11 19.94
CA MET A 1 58.90 2.79 18.70
C MET A 1 57.70 2.77 17.76
N ASN A 2 56.98 3.85 17.41
CA ASN A 2 56.95 5.26 17.85
C ASN A 2 55.46 5.67 17.98
N ARG A 3 54.98 6.26 19.09
CA ARG A 3 55.01 7.68 19.53
C ARG A 3 54.04 8.64 18.79
N ARG A 4 53.33 9.47 19.57
CA ARG A 4 52.24 10.39 19.17
C ARG A 4 52.72 11.80 18.76
N LEU A 5 51.96 12.47 17.90
CA LEU A 5 51.71 13.93 17.75
C LEU A 5 50.27 14.07 17.18
N LEU A 6 49.33 14.96 17.55
CA LEU A 6 49.22 16.11 18.48
C LEU A 6 49.66 17.52 18.02
N CYS A 7 48.94 18.52 18.56
CA CYS A 7 49.00 20.00 18.39
C CYS A 7 48.41 20.61 17.10
N PHE A 8 48.00 21.90 17.04
CA PHE A 8 47.21 22.81 17.92
C PHE A 8 47.31 24.25 17.37
N ALA A 9 46.20 24.88 16.96
CA ALA A 9 45.99 26.34 16.80
C ALA A 9 44.50 26.54 16.44
N LEU A 10 43.62 27.32 17.09
CA LEU A 10 43.68 28.47 18.03
C LEU A 10 43.67 29.88 17.40
N ALA A 11 42.45 30.28 17.01
CA ALA A 11 41.81 31.60 17.15
C ALA A 11 42.51 32.91 16.76
N ALA A 12 41.77 33.74 16.01
CA ALA A 12 41.83 35.21 16.06
C ALA A 12 40.41 35.80 15.93
N LEU A 13 40.15 36.92 16.61
CA LEU A 13 38.89 37.69 16.56
C LEU A 13 39.18 39.14 16.12
N HIS A 14 38.12 39.96 16.02
CA HIS A 14 38.10 41.41 15.75
C HIS A 14 38.24 41.82 14.26
N SER A 15 37.66 42.92 13.79
CA SER A 15 36.47 43.68 14.24
C SER A 15 36.08 44.72 13.17
N GLY A 16 34.79 44.88 12.86
CA GLY A 16 34.29 45.94 11.96
C GLY A 16 32.80 46.20 12.18
N ARG A 17 32.36 47.47 12.19
CA ARG A 17 31.05 47.87 12.74
C ARG A 17 30.38 48.99 11.94
N ALA A 18 29.22 48.69 11.34
CA ALA A 18 28.25 49.63 10.78
C ALA A 18 28.78 50.52 9.63
N LEU A 19 27.99 51.33 8.90
CA LEU A 19 26.53 51.59 8.82
C LEU A 19 26.25 51.74 7.29
N ALA A 20 25.08 51.42 6.71
CA ALA A 20 23.93 52.33 6.62
C ALA A 20 22.72 51.66 5.94
N LEU A 21 21.53 52.12 6.28
CA LEU A 21 20.27 51.77 5.64
C LEU A 21 19.86 52.84 4.64
N THR A 22 19.41 52.45 3.45
CA THR A 22 18.47 53.23 2.64
C THR A 22 17.33 52.32 2.19
N PRO A 23 16.06 52.67 2.46
CA PRO A 23 14.93 51.86 2.03
C PRO A 23 14.63 52.11 0.54
N GLY A 24 14.67 51.05 -0.26
CA GLY A 24 14.07 51.07 -1.59
C GLY A 24 12.53 51.11 -1.47
N PRO A 25 11.83 51.99 -2.20
CA PRO A 25 10.37 51.95 -2.30
C PRO A 25 9.90 50.76 -3.17
N TRP A 26 8.61 50.42 -3.09
CA TRP A 26 7.94 49.33 -3.83
C TRP A 26 8.47 47.92 -3.44
N GLY A 27 7.80 47.13 -2.59
CA GLY A 27 6.45 47.28 -2.05
C GLY A 27 5.40 46.49 -2.84
N ALA A 28 5.59 45.18 -2.98
CA ALA A 28 4.64 44.27 -3.62
C ALA A 28 4.65 42.88 -2.96
N SER A 29 4.00 42.75 -1.79
CA SER A 29 3.69 41.45 -1.19
C SER A 29 2.64 40.74 -2.04
N GLY A 30 3.09 39.93 -3.01
CA GLY A 30 2.25 39.17 -3.93
C GLY A 30 1.46 38.06 -3.25
N ILE A 31 0.43 38.41 -2.47
CA ILE A 31 -0.59 37.46 -2.02
C ILE A 31 -1.32 36.95 -3.26
N ALA A 32 -1.07 35.70 -3.63
CA ALA A 32 -1.74 35.04 -4.74
C ALA A 32 -3.21 34.79 -4.37
N PHE A 33 -4.08 35.76 -4.65
CA PHE A 33 -5.53 35.59 -4.60
C PHE A 33 -5.95 34.58 -5.65
N ALA A 34 -6.07 33.31 -5.24
CA ALA A 34 -6.89 32.35 -5.98
C ALA A 34 -8.33 32.93 -6.06
N PRO A 35 -8.91 33.11 -7.26
CA PRO A 35 -10.24 33.69 -7.36
C PRO A 35 -11.26 32.73 -6.72
N ALA A 36 -12.19 33.28 -5.93
CA ALA A 36 -13.13 32.56 -5.06
C ALA A 36 -14.14 31.60 -5.78
N TRP A 37 -13.94 31.38 -7.07
CA TRP A 37 -14.71 30.50 -7.95
C TRP A 37 -13.98 29.19 -8.26
N VAL A 38 -12.65 29.15 -8.08
CA VAL A 38 -11.87 27.91 -8.15
C VAL A 38 -12.06 27.15 -6.85
N LYS A 39 -13.07 26.28 -6.80
CA LYS A 39 -13.19 25.28 -5.73
C LYS A 39 -11.93 24.41 -5.77
N PRO A 40 -11.17 24.25 -4.68
CA PRO A 40 -10.07 23.30 -4.66
C PRO A 40 -10.63 21.90 -4.92
N LEU A 41 -9.90 21.10 -5.70
CA LEU A 41 -10.15 19.66 -5.84
C LEU A 41 -9.78 18.96 -4.52
N THR A 42 -10.64 19.12 -3.52
CA THR A 42 -10.62 18.25 -2.34
C THR A 42 -10.80 16.83 -2.86
N ARG A 43 -9.82 15.96 -2.59
CA ARG A 43 -9.93 14.52 -2.88
C ARG A 43 -11.20 14.04 -2.20
N ARG A 44 -12.26 13.79 -2.98
CA ARG A 44 -13.55 13.35 -2.46
C ARG A 44 -13.31 12.04 -1.73
N SER A 45 -13.29 12.08 -0.40
CA SER A 45 -13.38 10.88 0.40
C SER A 45 -14.66 10.18 -0.05
N MET A 46 -14.51 9.01 -0.67
CA MET A 46 -15.66 8.19 -0.98
C MET A 46 -16.17 7.66 0.36
N SER A 47 -17.18 8.34 0.89
CA SER A 47 -17.99 7.83 1.99
C SER A 47 -18.40 6.41 1.62
N SER A 48 -17.96 5.43 2.41
CA SER A 48 -18.33 4.04 2.20
C SER A 48 -19.80 3.86 2.57
N GLU A 49 -20.66 4.16 1.60
CA GLU A 49 -22.04 3.71 1.56
C GLU A 49 -21.99 2.18 1.51
N ARG A 50 -21.96 1.58 2.70
CA ARG A 50 -21.99 0.13 2.87
C ARG A 50 -23.27 -0.36 2.21
N VAL A 51 -23.13 -1.18 1.18
CA VAL A 51 -24.26 -1.92 0.60
C VAL A 51 -24.91 -2.68 1.76
N THR A 52 -26.15 -2.29 2.09
CA THR A 52 -26.87 -2.84 3.23
C THR A 52 -27.23 -4.30 3.00
N ALA A 53 -27.34 -5.08 4.09
CA ALA A 53 -27.55 -6.52 4.02
C ALA A 53 -28.72 -6.91 3.09
N GLY A 54 -28.41 -7.75 2.10
CA GLY A 54 -29.28 -8.09 0.96
C GLY A 54 -28.48 -8.38 -0.31
N THR A 55 -27.24 -8.87 -0.18
CA THR A 55 -26.27 -8.97 -1.26
C THR A 55 -26.38 -10.30 -2.01
N GLU A 56 -27.22 -10.35 -3.05
CA GLU A 56 -27.32 -11.47 -4.01
C GLU A 56 -26.13 -11.51 -4.99
N GLY A 57 -24.91 -11.37 -4.47
CA GLY A 57 -23.70 -11.11 -5.24
C GLY A 57 -22.46 -11.73 -4.62
N HIS A 58 -21.56 -12.22 -5.49
CA HIS A 58 -20.31 -12.86 -5.08
C HIS A 58 -19.43 -11.87 -4.30
N LEU A 59 -18.73 -12.38 -3.28
CA LEU A 59 -17.75 -11.60 -2.52
C LEU A 59 -16.42 -11.59 -3.28
N CYS A 60 -16.01 -10.40 -3.72
CA CYS A 60 -14.77 -10.19 -4.45
C CYS A 60 -13.74 -9.50 -3.55
N MET A 61 -12.50 -9.96 -3.60
CA MET A 61 -11.39 -9.36 -2.87
C MET A 61 -10.22 -9.13 -3.84
N MET A 62 -9.63 -7.93 -3.76
CA MET A 62 -8.34 -7.62 -4.37
C MET A 62 -7.35 -7.43 -3.24
N VAL A 63 -6.38 -8.33 -3.14
CA VAL A 63 -5.34 -8.34 -2.11
C VAL A 63 -4.04 -7.92 -2.76
N ASN A 64 -3.72 -6.63 -2.73
CA ASN A 64 -2.46 -6.11 -3.26
C ASN A 64 -1.33 -6.40 -2.27
N LEU A 65 -0.19 -6.85 -2.78
CA LEU A 65 0.93 -7.39 -2.00
C LEU A 65 2.27 -6.83 -2.50
N GLU A 66 3.10 -6.41 -1.56
CA GLU A 66 4.52 -6.18 -1.77
C GLU A 66 5.30 -7.18 -0.93
N ILE A 67 6.04 -8.07 -1.59
CA ILE A 67 6.78 -9.15 -0.96
C ILE A 67 8.19 -8.66 -0.64
N VAL A 68 8.81 -9.18 0.42
CA VAL A 68 10.23 -8.97 0.70
C VAL A 68 11.04 -9.55 -0.48
N PRO A 69 11.87 -8.76 -1.21
CA PRO A 69 12.47 -9.20 -2.47
C PRO A 69 13.24 -10.53 -2.39
N GLU A 70 13.95 -10.77 -1.28
CA GLU A 70 14.72 -11.97 -1.01
C GLU A 70 13.85 -13.24 -0.79
N ARG A 71 12.53 -13.08 -0.67
CA ARG A 71 11.55 -14.14 -0.38
C ARG A 71 10.48 -14.30 -1.46
N VAL A 72 10.67 -13.71 -2.65
CA VAL A 72 9.72 -13.83 -3.77
C VAL A 72 9.54 -15.28 -4.22
N GLU A 73 10.61 -16.09 -4.27
CA GLU A 73 10.52 -17.50 -4.66
C GLU A 73 9.70 -18.33 -3.65
N GLU A 74 9.95 -18.13 -2.36
CA GLU A 74 9.19 -18.76 -1.27
C GLU A 74 7.71 -18.35 -1.32
N PHE A 75 7.43 -17.07 -1.57
CA PHE A 75 6.08 -16.58 -1.81
C PHE A 75 5.42 -17.26 -3.02
N LEU A 76 6.11 -17.46 -4.14
CA LEU A 76 5.53 -18.07 -5.34
C LEU A 76 5.08 -19.51 -5.11
N GLU A 77 5.84 -20.30 -4.33
CA GLU A 77 5.43 -21.65 -3.95
C GLU A 77 4.22 -21.64 -3.01
N VAL A 78 4.21 -20.76 -1.99
CA VAL A 78 3.09 -20.60 -1.06
C VAL A 78 1.83 -20.10 -1.76
N ALA A 79 1.95 -19.10 -2.64
CA ALA A 79 0.84 -18.53 -3.41
C ALA A 79 0.30 -19.49 -4.47
N ARG A 80 1.15 -20.38 -5.03
CA ARG A 80 0.67 -21.47 -5.90
C ARG A 80 -0.17 -22.46 -5.11
N ALA A 81 0.31 -22.90 -3.94
CA ALA A 81 -0.44 -23.81 -3.07
C ALA A 81 -1.78 -23.20 -2.61
N ASP A 82 -1.77 -21.91 -2.22
CA ASP A 82 -2.96 -21.16 -1.81
C ASP A 82 -3.99 -21.06 -2.96
N ALA A 83 -3.54 -20.70 -4.17
CA ALA A 83 -4.43 -20.57 -5.33
C ALA A 83 -4.94 -21.91 -5.89
N GLU A 84 -4.10 -22.94 -5.96
CA GLU A 84 -4.50 -24.28 -6.43
C GLU A 84 -5.44 -24.96 -5.43
N GLY A 85 -5.18 -24.80 -4.13
CA GLY A 85 -6.06 -25.25 -3.06
C GLY A 85 -7.42 -24.54 -3.09
N SER A 86 -7.42 -23.20 -3.13
CA SER A 86 -8.64 -22.39 -3.15
C SER A 86 -9.55 -22.74 -4.33
N ARG A 87 -8.97 -22.94 -5.53
CA ARG A 87 -9.71 -23.33 -6.75
C ARG A 87 -10.41 -24.68 -6.66
N ALA A 88 -10.05 -25.53 -5.71
CA ALA A 88 -10.72 -26.81 -5.44
C ALA A 88 -11.85 -26.71 -4.40
N GLU A 89 -12.02 -25.56 -3.73
CA GLU A 89 -13.01 -25.40 -2.66
C GLU A 89 -14.46 -25.25 -3.16
N PRO A 90 -15.44 -25.81 -2.43
CA PRO A 90 -16.85 -25.56 -2.69
C PRO A 90 -17.21 -24.09 -2.45
N GLY A 91 -17.39 -23.33 -3.53
CA GLY A 91 -17.79 -21.92 -3.49
C GLY A 91 -16.66 -20.93 -3.73
N CYS A 92 -15.42 -21.37 -3.98
CA CYS A 92 -14.47 -20.54 -4.72
C CYS A 92 -14.90 -20.47 -6.19
N LEU A 93 -15.01 -19.26 -6.73
CA LEU A 93 -15.41 -19.00 -8.12
C LEU A 93 -14.24 -18.45 -8.95
N ARG A 94 -13.30 -17.79 -8.29
CA ARG A 94 -12.01 -17.38 -8.86
C ARG A 94 -10.97 -17.24 -7.75
N PHE A 95 -9.75 -17.65 -8.03
CA PHE A 95 -8.56 -17.24 -7.29
C PHE A 95 -7.46 -17.10 -8.33
N ASP A 96 -6.89 -15.91 -8.52
CA ASP A 96 -5.75 -15.68 -9.41
C ASP A 96 -4.63 -14.96 -8.66
N VAL A 97 -3.40 -15.45 -8.85
CA VAL A 97 -2.19 -14.70 -8.50
C VAL A 97 -1.80 -13.85 -9.71
N LEU A 98 -1.86 -12.54 -9.55
CA LEU A 98 -1.50 -11.54 -10.55
C LEU A 98 -0.10 -11.01 -10.26
N LYS A 99 0.67 -10.77 -11.32
CA LYS A 99 2.00 -10.17 -11.27
C LYS A 99 1.92 -8.69 -11.64
N ASP A 100 2.69 -7.84 -10.94
CA ASP A 100 2.92 -6.46 -11.36
C ASP A 100 4.02 -6.43 -12.44
N ASP A 101 3.68 -5.98 -13.65
CA ASP A 101 4.62 -5.92 -14.80
C ASP A 101 5.74 -4.88 -14.57
N ASP A 102 5.53 -3.88 -13.71
CA ASP A 102 6.51 -2.81 -13.42
C ASP A 102 7.38 -3.10 -12.17
N SER A 103 7.22 -4.25 -11.49
CA SER A 103 7.89 -4.52 -10.21
C SER A 103 8.06 -6.00 -9.86
N ASP A 104 9.30 -6.49 -9.80
CA ASP A 104 9.65 -7.89 -9.51
C ASP A 104 9.09 -8.48 -8.20
N ASN A 105 8.85 -7.64 -7.17
CA ASN A 105 8.38 -8.09 -5.86
C ASN A 105 6.90 -7.77 -5.55
N LYS A 106 6.14 -7.17 -6.49
CA LYS A 106 4.70 -6.87 -6.31
C LYS A 106 3.78 -7.83 -7.03
N PHE A 107 2.65 -8.09 -6.38
CA PHE A 107 1.65 -9.08 -6.78
C PHE A 107 0.26 -8.64 -6.30
N ALA A 108 -0.78 -9.29 -6.80
CA ALA A 108 -2.10 -9.22 -6.17
C ALA A 108 -2.82 -10.56 -6.22
N PHE A 109 -3.63 -10.89 -5.21
CA PHE A 109 -4.61 -11.97 -5.34
C PHE A 109 -5.96 -11.39 -5.74
N PHE A 110 -6.54 -11.92 -6.82
CA PHE A 110 -7.92 -11.64 -7.20
C PHE A 110 -8.78 -12.85 -6.83
N GLU A 111 -9.53 -12.70 -5.73
CA GLU A 111 -10.33 -13.75 -5.11
C GLU A 111 -11.83 -13.45 -5.33
N VAL A 112 -12.62 -14.46 -5.69
CA VAL A 112 -14.08 -14.35 -5.83
C VAL A 112 -14.73 -15.60 -5.24
N TYR A 113 -15.62 -15.40 -4.28
CA TYR A 113 -16.32 -16.46 -3.56
C TYR A 113 -17.85 -16.29 -3.63
N ALA A 114 -18.57 -17.41 -3.63
CA ALA A 114 -20.03 -17.43 -3.74
C ALA A 114 -20.73 -16.77 -2.54
N SER A 115 -20.18 -16.88 -1.33
CA SER A 115 -20.78 -16.36 -0.09
C SER A 115 -19.76 -16.08 1.02
N ALA A 116 -20.23 -15.56 2.16
CA ALA A 116 -19.39 -15.31 3.34
C ALA A 116 -18.90 -16.61 4.00
N GLU A 117 -19.70 -17.69 3.90
CA GLU A 117 -19.39 -19.01 4.44
C GLU A 117 -18.26 -19.68 3.65
N ALA A 118 -18.22 -19.52 2.32
CA ALA A 118 -17.07 -19.95 1.51
C ALA A 118 -15.78 -19.20 1.90
N VAL A 119 -15.88 -17.87 2.13
CA VAL A 119 -14.77 -17.04 2.63
C VAL A 119 -14.34 -17.40 4.07
N ALA A 120 -15.21 -18.08 4.85
CA ALA A 120 -14.86 -18.63 6.15
C ALA A 120 -14.17 -19.99 6.02
N TYR A 121 -14.77 -20.91 5.25
CA TYR A 121 -14.25 -22.24 4.95
C TYR A 121 -12.81 -22.19 4.40
N HIS A 122 -12.54 -21.28 3.44
CA HIS A 122 -11.21 -21.04 2.91
C HIS A 122 -10.14 -20.84 4.00
N LYS A 123 -10.47 -20.06 5.03
CA LYS A 123 -9.54 -19.73 6.12
C LYS A 123 -9.26 -20.87 7.09
N GLU A 124 -10.02 -21.96 6.99
CA GLU A 124 -9.82 -23.19 7.76
C GLU A 124 -8.95 -24.21 7.01
N GLN A 125 -8.64 -23.98 5.73
CA GLN A 125 -7.85 -24.89 4.90
C GLN A 125 -6.34 -24.77 5.15
N ASP A 126 -5.61 -25.86 4.90
CA ASP A 126 -4.17 -25.93 5.18
C ASP A 126 -3.33 -25.05 4.24
N HIS A 127 -3.76 -24.86 3.00
CA HIS A 127 -3.07 -23.97 2.06
C HIS A 127 -3.16 -22.48 2.48
N TYR A 128 -4.33 -22.04 2.98
CA TYR A 128 -4.47 -20.71 3.59
C TYR A 128 -3.62 -20.58 4.87
N LYS A 129 -3.43 -21.66 5.65
CA LYS A 129 -2.53 -21.62 6.83
C LYS A 129 -1.09 -21.38 6.40
N LEU A 130 -0.58 -22.05 5.36
CA LEU A 130 0.75 -21.77 4.79
C LEU A 130 0.90 -20.31 4.37
N TRP A 131 -0.11 -19.74 3.70
CA TRP A 131 -0.14 -18.31 3.36
C TRP A 131 -0.14 -17.42 4.61
N SER A 132 -0.95 -17.75 5.62
CA SER A 132 -1.02 -17.04 6.90
C SER A 132 0.31 -17.08 7.68
N GLU A 133 1.02 -18.21 7.64
CA GLU A 133 2.32 -18.41 8.27
C GLU A 133 3.43 -17.64 7.52
N PHE A 134 3.43 -17.66 6.18
CA PHE A 134 4.34 -16.84 5.38
C PHE A 134 4.20 -15.34 5.71
N LYS A 135 2.96 -14.81 5.77
CA LYS A 135 2.68 -13.44 6.22
C LYS A 135 3.22 -13.20 7.65
N ALA A 136 2.89 -14.08 8.60
CA ALA A 136 3.30 -13.94 10.00
C ALA A 136 4.83 -14.01 10.19
N SER A 137 5.54 -14.73 9.31
CA SER A 137 7.01 -14.78 9.29
C SER A 137 7.69 -13.52 8.73
N GLY A 138 6.92 -12.48 8.38
CA GLY A 138 7.44 -11.23 7.81
C GLY A 138 7.83 -11.33 6.34
N GLY A 139 7.25 -12.26 5.57
CA GLY A 139 7.51 -12.40 4.13
C GLY A 139 6.86 -11.30 3.27
N VAL A 140 5.88 -10.58 3.82
CA VAL A 140 5.14 -9.50 3.16
C VAL A 140 5.52 -8.16 3.76
N ALA A 141 6.04 -7.25 2.93
CA ALA A 141 6.45 -5.90 3.31
C ALA A 141 5.26 -4.92 3.38
N SER A 142 4.27 -5.05 2.48
CA SER A 142 3.00 -4.34 2.57
C SER A 142 1.82 -5.15 2.00
N GLN A 143 0.62 -4.94 2.55
CA GLN A 143 -0.61 -5.59 2.10
C GLN A 143 -1.79 -4.61 2.18
N GLU A 144 -2.56 -4.49 1.10
CA GLU A 144 -3.87 -3.81 1.08
C GLU A 144 -4.96 -4.82 0.67
N VAL A 145 -6.11 -4.81 1.36
CA VAL A 145 -7.25 -5.69 1.04
C VAL A 145 -8.48 -4.83 0.73
N GLN A 146 -8.85 -4.77 -0.55
CA GLN A 146 -10.09 -4.15 -0.99
C GLN A 146 -11.18 -5.22 -1.10
N LYS A 147 -12.33 -5.00 -0.44
CA LYS A 147 -13.45 -5.94 -0.40
C LYS A 147 -14.68 -5.34 -1.06
N MET A 148 -15.30 -6.11 -1.96
CA MET A 148 -16.40 -5.69 -2.81
C MET A 148 -17.44 -6.80 -2.92
N THR A 149 -18.66 -6.45 -3.32
CA THR A 149 -19.69 -7.41 -3.75
C THR A 149 -19.94 -7.19 -5.23
N ALA A 150 -19.84 -8.24 -6.04
CA ALA A 150 -20.20 -8.18 -7.45
C ALA A 150 -21.72 -8.07 -7.61
N ALA A 151 -22.18 -7.05 -8.35
CA ALA A 151 -23.56 -7.02 -8.81
C ALA A 151 -23.78 -8.17 -9.81
N ASN A 152 -24.71 -9.09 -9.51
CA ASN A 152 -24.88 -10.31 -10.26
C ASN A 152 -25.80 -10.10 -11.48
N PHE A 153 -25.21 -9.74 -12.62
CA PHE A 153 -25.91 -9.58 -13.89
C PHE A 153 -25.98 -10.89 -14.73
N THR A 154 -25.65 -12.06 -14.17
CA THR A 154 -25.72 -13.34 -14.89
C THR A 154 -26.96 -14.16 -14.56
N GLN A 155 -27.62 -13.88 -13.44
CA GLN A 155 -28.99 -14.32 -13.17
C GLN A 155 -29.98 -13.51 -14.03
N LYS A 156 -31.06 -14.16 -14.49
CA LYS A 156 -32.09 -13.62 -15.41
C LYS A 156 -33.49 -13.91 -14.90
#